data_AF-A0A7S6SAC3-F1
#
_entry.id   AF-A0A7S6SAC3-F1
#
_cell.length_a   1.000
_cell.length_b   1.000
_cell.length_c   1.000
_cell.angle_alpha   90.00
_cell.angle_beta   90.00
_cell.angle_gamma   90.00
#
_symmetry.space_group_name_H-M   'P 1'
#
loop_
_entity.id
_entity.type
_entity.pdbx_description
1 polymer ?
#
loop_
_entity_poly.entity_id
_entity_poly.type
_entity_poly.pdbx_seq_one_letter_code
_entity_poly.pdbx_strand_id
1 'polypeptide(L)'
;MDYKILLTVFATVFIAELGDKTQLATMLFAADKEAGKWTVFIGASLALVATSAIGVLAGSFVSDYISEKQLHYIAGVGFILIGAWTLIKA
;
A
#
# COMPACT_ATOMS: atom_id res chain seq x y z
N MET A 1 -22.59 4.52 5.01
CA MET A 1 -21.27 3.86 4.99
C MET A 1 -21.33 2.66 5.91
N ASP A 2 -20.87 1.50 5.48
CA ASP A 2 -20.80 0.32 6.34
C ASP A 2 -19.53 0.41 7.21
N TYR A 3 -19.71 0.69 8.50
CA TYR A 3 -18.61 0.85 9.45
C TYR A 3 -17.80 -0.44 9.65
N LYS A 4 -18.40 -1.62 9.43
CA LYS A 4 -17.69 -2.90 9.56
C LYS A 4 -16.69 -3.06 8.42
N ILE A 5 -17.12 -2.74 7.19
CA ILE A 5 -16.25 -2.78 6.01
C ILE A 5 -15.12 -1.76 6.17
N LEU A 6 -15.44 -0.54 6.60
CA LEU A 6 -14.42 0.50 6.85
C LEU A 6 -13.35 0.03 7.83
N LEU A 7 -13.76 -0.52 8.98
CA LEU A 7 -12.82 -1.02 9.99
C LEU A 7 -11.98 -2.18 9.45
N THR A 8 -12.59 -3.08 8.68
CA THR A 8 -11.89 -4.22 8.08
C THR A 8 -10.82 -3.74 7.11
N VAL A 9 -11.18 -2.86 6.18
CA VAL A 9 -10.24 -2.28 5.20
C VAL A 9 -9.12 -1.54 5.92
N PHE A 10 -9.45 -0.68 6.90
CA PHE A 10 -8.45 0.05 7.67
C PHE A 10 -7.49 -0.92 8.38
N ALA A 11 -7.99 -1.89 9.13
CA ALA A 11 -7.16 -2.82 9.89
C ALA A 11 -6.27 -3.66 8.97
N THR A 12 -6.81 -4.17 7.85
CA THR A 12 -6.05 -4.96 6.88
C THR A 12 -4.94 -4.13 6.24
N VAL A 13 -5.25 -2.93 5.73
CA VAL A 13 -4.26 -2.06 5.10
C VAL A 13 -3.22 -1.59 6.12
N PHE A 14 -3.66 -1.17 7.31
CA PHE A 14 -2.76 -0.73 8.38
C PHE A 14 -1.75 -1.82 8.76
N ILE A 15 -2.22 -3.06 8.97
CA ILE A 15 -1.33 -4.19 9.28
C ILE A 15 -0.42 -4.53 8.10
N ALA A 16 -0.92 -4.47 6.86
CA ALA A 16 -0.14 -4.78 5.66
C ALA A 16 1.00 -3.77 5.41
N GLU A 17 0.78 -2.50 5.74
CA GLU A 17 1.76 -1.43 5.56
C GLU A 17 2.74 -1.31 6.75
N LEU A 18 2.44 -1.91 7.91
CA LEU A 18 3.30 -1.85 9.09
C LEU A 18 4.65 -2.54 8.87
N GLY A 19 5.73 -1.78 9.01
CA GLY A 19 7.10 -2.28 8.89
C GLY A 19 7.60 -2.43 7.45
N ASP A 20 6.91 -1.83 6.47
CA ASP A 20 7.35 -1.85 5.09
C ASP A 20 8.58 -0.94 4.83
N LYS A 21 9.13 -1.03 3.62
CA LYS A 21 10.28 -0.20 3.20
C LYS A 21 9.95 1.29 3.18
N THR A 22 8.71 1.68 2.83
CA THR A 22 8.30 3.10 2.83
C THR A 22 8.27 3.68 4.25
N GLN A 23 7.90 2.89 5.27
CA GLN A 23 7.96 3.31 6.67
C GLN A 23 9.40 3.48 7.15
N LEU A 24 10.31 2.56 6.81
CA LEU A 24 11.74 2.72 7.09
C LEU A 24 12.30 4.00 6.44
N ALA A 25 11.97 4.26 5.17
CA ALA A 25 12.37 5.48 4.48
C ALA A 25 11.78 6.74 5.15
N THR A 26 10.51 6.69 5.54
CA THR A 26 9.84 7.80 6.25
C THR A 26 10.49 8.08 7.60
N MET A 27 10.89 7.04 8.36
CA MET A 27 11.63 7.20 9.61
C MET A 27 13.01 7.83 9.38
N LEU A 28 13.72 7.44 8.33
CA LEU A 28 15.00 8.05 7.97
C LEU A 28 14.85 9.53 7.61
N PHE A 29 13.84 9.88 6.80
CA PHE A 29 13.54 11.28 6.49
C PHE A 29 13.13 12.07 7.73
N ALA A 30 12.39 11.47 8.67
CA ALA A 30 12.00 12.13 9.91
C ALA A 30 13.15 12.27 10.92
N ALA A 31 14.19 11.45 10.79
CA ALA A 31 15.42 11.52 11.59
C ALA A 31 16.40 12.59 11.08
N ASP A 32 16.28 12.98 9.80
CA ASP A 32 17.01 14.11 9.23
C ASP A 32 16.57 15.42 9.90
N LYS A 33 17.55 16.18 10.42
CA LYS A 33 17.30 17.44 11.15
C LYS A 33 16.91 18.59 10.23
N GLU A 34 17.26 18.51 8.94
CA GLU A 34 16.90 19.53 7.95
C GLU A 34 15.45 19.36 7.47
N ALA A 35 14.94 18.13 7.50
CA ALA A 35 13.56 17.83 7.15
C ALA A 35 12.60 18.13 8.31
N GLY A 36 11.66 19.04 8.10
CA GLY A 36 10.59 19.29 9.07
C GLY A 36 9.72 18.05 9.28
N LYS A 37 9.54 17.61 10.53
CA LYS A 37 8.71 16.42 10.89
C LYS A 37 7.32 16.44 10.25
N TRP A 38 6.69 17.62 10.21
CA TRP A 38 5.39 17.81 9.57
C TRP A 38 5.44 17.67 8.05
N THR A 39 6.50 18.14 7.41
CA THR A 39 6.71 17.98 5.97
C THR A 39 6.84 16.51 5.59
N VAL A 40 7.62 15.74 6.37
CA VAL A 40 7.77 14.30 6.16
C VAL A 40 6.44 13.57 6.38
N PHE A 41 5.73 13.88 7.47
CA PHE A 41 4.43 13.27 7.76
C PHE A 41 3.40 13.54 6.67
N ILE A 42 3.28 14.80 6.22
CA ILE A 42 2.33 15.19 5.17
C ILE A 42 2.72 14.53 3.84
N GLY A 43 4.01 14.54 3.48
CA GLY A 43 4.50 13.93 2.25
C GLY A 43 4.22 12.43 2.19
N ALA A 44 4.58 11.69 3.24
CA ALA A 44 4.31 10.26 3.33
C ALA A 44 2.80 9.94 3.35
N SER A 45 2.01 10.73 4.10
CA SER A 45 0.56 10.56 4.16
C SER A 45 -0.11 10.81 2.80
N LEU A 46 0.28 11.87 2.08
CA LEU A 46 -0.23 12.17 0.75
C LEU A 46 0.15 11.08 -0.25
N ALA A 47 1.38 10.56 -0.17
CA ALA A 47 1.79 9.44 -1.01
C ALA A 47 0.91 8.21 -0.77
N LEU A 48 0.68 7.83 0.50
CA LEU A 48 -0.17 6.69 0.86
C LEU A 48 -1.63 6.87 0.41
N VAL A 49 -2.18 8.07 0.59
CA VAL A 49 -3.55 8.40 0.13
C VAL A 49 -3.63 8.31 -1.40
N ALA A 50 -2.65 8.87 -2.11
CA ALA A 50 -2.63 8.87 -3.56
C ALA A 50 -2.49 7.45 -4.14
N THR A 51 -1.56 6.65 -3.62
CA THR A 51 -1.39 5.25 -4.08
C THR A 51 -2.61 4.41 -3.76
N SER A 52 -3.23 4.59 -2.59
CA SER A 52 -4.49 3.93 -2.22
C SER A 52 -5.63 4.34 -3.16
N ALA A 53 -5.76 5.63 -3.48
CA ALA A 53 -6.78 6.13 -4.40
C ALA A 53 -6.60 5.53 -5.81
N ILE A 54 -5.36 5.48 -6.32
CA ILE A 54 -5.04 4.83 -7.59
C ILE A 54 -5.40 3.34 -7.52
N GLY A 55 -5.07 2.65 -6.43
CA GLY A 55 -5.40 1.23 -6.24
C GLY A 55 -6.89 0.95 -6.26
N VAL A 56 -7.70 1.79 -5.58
CA VAL A 56 -9.16 1.67 -5.58
C VAL A 56 -9.74 1.92 -6.97
N LEU A 57 -9.29 2.98 -7.66
CA LEU A 57 -9.77 3.32 -9.01
C LEU A 57 -9.41 2.24 -10.04
N ALA A 58 -8.16 1.76 -10.00
CA ALA A 58 -7.69 0.69 -10.87
C ALA A 58 -8.45 -0.62 -10.56
N GLY A 59 -8.61 -0.96 -9.27
CA GLY A 59 -9.36 -2.13 -8.83
C GLY A 59 -10.82 -2.09 -9.31
N SER A 60 -11.49 -0.95 -9.17
CA SER A 60 -12.87 -0.78 -9.64
C SER A 60 -12.99 -0.86 -11.16
N PHE A 61 -12.03 -0.30 -11.88
CA PHE A 61 -12.05 -0.37 -13.35
C PHE A 61 -11.80 -1.81 -13.83
N VAL A 62 -10.85 -2.51 -13.21
CA VAL A 62 -10.50 -3.88 -13.58
C VAL A 62 -11.61 -4.87 -13.22
N SER A 63 -12.32 -4.66 -12.10
CA SER A 63 -13.44 -5.53 -11.70
C SER A 63 -14.60 -5.55 -12.71
N ASP A 64 -14.70 -4.54 -13.57
CA ASP A 64 -15.71 -4.52 -14.64
C ASP A 64 -15.37 -5.49 -15.79
N TYR A 65 -14.10 -5.88 -15.94
CA TYR A 65 -13.63 -6.72 -17.04
C TYR A 65 -13.22 -8.14 -16.61
N ILE A 66 -12.89 -8.36 -15.34
CA ILE A 66 -12.48 -9.67 -14.81
C ILE A 66 -13.23 -10.01 -13.53
N SER A 67 -13.48 -11.30 -13.30
CA SER A 67 -14.12 -11.75 -12.07
C SER A 67 -13.24 -11.50 -10.84
N GLU A 68 -13.85 -11.24 -9.68
CA GLU A 68 -13.15 -11.05 -8.40
C GLU A 68 -12.18 -12.21 -8.09
N LYS A 69 -12.60 -13.45 -8.40
CA LYS A 69 -11.76 -14.65 -8.22
C LYS A 69 -10.48 -14.58 -9.05
N GLN A 70 -10.57 -14.15 -10.31
CA GLN A 70 -9.39 -13.98 -11.17
C GLN A 70 -8.49 -12.86 -10.65
N LEU A 71 -9.07 -11.74 -10.21
CA LEU A 71 -8.31 -10.62 -9.64
C LEU A 71 -7.50 -11.06 -8.41
N HIS A 72 -8.10 -11.83 -7.50
CA HIS A 72 -7.39 -12.39 -6.34
C HIS A 72 -6.24 -13.32 -6.73
N TYR A 73 -6.44 -14.22 -7.70
CA TYR A 73 -5.36 -15.10 -8.17
C TYR A 73 -4.23 -14.31 -8.83
N ILE A 74 -4.55 -13.33 -9.68
CA ILE A 74 -3.56 -12.50 -10.36
C ILE A 74 -2.74 -11.71 -9.33
N ALA A 75 -3.40 -11.07 -8.37
CA ALA A 75 -2.73 -10.33 -7.30
C ALA A 75 -1.83 -11.25 -6.45
N GLY A 76 -2.33 -12.41 -6.03
CA GLY A 76 -1.57 -13.36 -5.23
C GLY A 76 -0.35 -13.92 -5.96
N VAL A 77 -0.51 -14.36 -7.22
CA VAL A 77 0.60 -14.84 -8.06
C VAL A 77 1.61 -13.71 -8.30
N GLY A 78 1.13 -12.49 -8.58
CA GLY A 78 1.98 -11.31 -8.75
C GLY A 78 2.84 -11.05 -7.51
N PHE A 79 2.25 -11.08 -6.31
CA PHE A 79 2.97 -10.94 -5.04
C PHE A 79 4.03 -12.02 -4.84
N ILE A 80 3.72 -13.28 -5.14
CA ILE A 80 4.69 -14.38 -5.04
C ILE A 80 5.86 -14.17 -6.01
N LEU A 81 5.58 -13.81 -7.26
CA LEU A 81 6.62 -13.57 -8.27
C LEU A 81 7.53 -12.40 -7.89
N ILE A 82 6.96 -11.28 -7.45
CA ILE A 82 7.73 -10.11 -7.00
C ILE A 82 8.56 -10.47 -5.76
N GLY A 83 7.98 -11.21 -4.80
CA GLY A 83 8.68 -11.66 -3.60
C GLY A 83 9.86 -12.58 -3.94
N ALA A 84 9.64 -13.59 -4.78
CA ALA A 84 10.69 -14.50 -5.24
C ALA A 84 11.80 -13.76 -6.00
N TRP A 85 11.43 -12.84 -6.90
CA TRP A 85 12.39 -12.01 -7.63
C TRP A 85 13.22 -11.12 -6.70
N THR A 86 12.57 -10.51 -5.70
CA THR A 86 13.25 -9.68 -4.70
C THR A 86 14.24 -10.51 -3.88
N LEU A 87 13.88 -11.74 -3.50
CA LEU A 87 14.77 -12.65 -2.77
C LEU A 87 15.97 -13.10 -3.59
N ILE A 88 15.81 -13.36 -4.88
CA ILE A 88 16.93 -13.77 -5.76
C ILE A 88 17.93 -12.63 -5.97
N LYS A 89 17.45 -11.37 -5.95
CA LYS A 89 18.26 -10.17 -6.22
C LYS A 89 18.82 -9.50 -4.96
N ALA A 90 18.32 -9.86 -3.77
CA ALA A 90 18.80 -9.39 -2.48
C ALA A 90 20.17 -9.99 -2.13
#